data_AF-A0AAV9UHH0-F1
#
_entry.id   AF-A0AAV9UHH0-F1
#
_cell.length_a   1.000
_cell.length_b   1.000
_cell.length_c   1.000
_cell.angle_alpha   90.00
_cell.angle_beta   90.00
_cell.angle_gamma   90.00
#
_symmetry.space_group_name_H-M   'P 1'
#
loop_
_entity.id
_entity.type
_entity.pdbx_description
1 polymer ?
#
loop_
_entity_poly.entity_id
_entity_poly.type
_entity_poly.pdbx_seq_one_letter_code
_entity_poly.pdbx_strand_id
1 'polypeptide(L)'
;MSGEHSGVVSRQRHRMLVAVDFGTTYSGVAYCLSSNTSLSDIETITTWPGSGGSVEKVPTELVYIPGQQPKWGPEASGSHYSRGTKGHPEIYGRFKLLLDPSVCSDVYGDLDDAASRIPLPANKTAFQLCFDYLDQLYMHIMDNILEKRMPDILASTPIEFIFTVPAIWSHKAQEATRAAAVKAGFGSSGRPIDTMTMISEPEAAAAQ
;
A
#
# COMPACT_ATOMS: atom_id res chain seq x y z
N MET A 1 -13.62 34.73 -44.06
CA MET A 1 -14.23 34.64 -42.71
C MET A 1 -13.50 33.53 -41.99
N SER A 2 -12.59 33.94 -41.12
CA SER A 2 -11.70 33.14 -40.28
C SER A 2 -12.49 32.47 -39.16
N GLY A 3 -12.43 31.14 -39.09
CA GLY A 3 -12.89 30.37 -37.94
C GLY A 3 -11.69 29.90 -37.14
N GLU A 4 -11.46 30.51 -35.96
CA GLU A 4 -10.48 30.03 -34.99
C GLU A 4 -11.00 28.78 -34.30
N HIS A 5 -10.30 27.66 -34.48
CA HIS A 5 -10.44 26.49 -33.61
C HIS A 5 -9.72 26.78 -32.29
N SER A 6 -10.47 27.22 -31.28
CA SER A 6 -10.02 27.23 -29.90
C SER A 6 -10.05 25.80 -29.37
N GLY A 7 -8.91 25.10 -29.50
CA GLY A 7 -8.68 23.83 -28.80
C GLY A 7 -8.70 24.09 -27.29
N VAL A 8 -9.64 23.47 -26.60
CA VAL A 8 -9.62 23.39 -25.14
C VAL A 8 -8.43 22.53 -24.76
N VAL A 9 -7.28 23.15 -24.50
CA VAL A 9 -6.19 22.50 -23.78
C VAL A 9 -6.74 22.22 -22.39
N SER A 10 -7.08 20.96 -22.11
CA SER A 10 -7.33 20.56 -20.73
C SER A 10 -6.06 20.88 -19.94
N ARG A 11 -6.11 21.90 -19.08
CA ARG A 11 -5.03 22.11 -18.10
C ARG A 11 -5.02 20.85 -17.26
N GLN A 12 -4.08 19.94 -17.51
CA GLN A 12 -3.83 18.85 -16.56
C GLN A 12 -3.52 19.52 -15.23
N ARG A 13 -4.41 19.32 -14.25
CA ARG A 13 -4.22 19.86 -12.93
C ARG A 13 -2.93 19.25 -12.39
N HIS A 14 -2.02 20.10 -11.91
CA HIS A 14 -0.81 19.64 -11.26
C HIS A 14 -1.18 18.76 -10.07
N ARG A 15 -0.56 17.59 -9.98
CA ARG A 15 -0.89 16.55 -9.00
C ARG A 15 0.38 15.92 -8.47
N MET A 16 0.33 15.41 -7.25
CA MET A 16 1.35 14.51 -6.75
C MET A 16 0.91 13.09 -7.09
N LEU A 17 1.81 12.31 -7.68
CA LEU A 17 1.59 10.90 -7.96
C LEU A 17 2.24 10.11 -6.84
N VAL A 18 1.50 9.19 -6.22
CA VAL A 18 2.03 8.28 -5.18
C VAL A 18 1.73 6.85 -5.59
N ALA A 19 2.76 6.15 -6.05
CA ALA A 19 2.68 4.74 -6.41
C ALA A 19 2.87 3.86 -5.17
N VAL A 20 1.96 2.92 -4.96
CA VAL A 20 1.97 1.97 -3.83
C VAL A 20 1.96 0.55 -4.35
N ASP A 21 3.04 -0.18 -4.09
CA ASP A 21 3.13 -1.63 -4.27
C ASP A 21 2.78 -2.29 -2.95
N PHE A 22 1.53 -2.74 -2.79
CA PHE A 22 1.09 -3.48 -1.61
C PHE A 22 1.36 -4.98 -1.80
N GLY A 23 2.62 -5.39 -1.69
CA GLY A 23 3.02 -6.77 -1.93
C GLY A 23 2.64 -7.75 -0.80
N THR A 24 2.82 -9.04 -1.05
CA THR A 24 2.52 -10.11 -0.06
C THR A 24 3.54 -10.17 1.09
N THR A 25 4.82 -9.92 0.78
CA THR A 25 5.94 -10.03 1.73
C THR A 25 6.50 -8.66 2.09
N TYR A 26 6.63 -7.80 1.08
CA TYR A 26 7.13 -6.45 1.21
C TYR A 26 6.27 -5.50 0.41
N SER A 27 6.13 -4.28 0.88
CA SER A 27 5.49 -3.18 0.18
C SER A 27 6.50 -2.09 -0.13
N GLY A 28 6.21 -1.29 -1.15
CA GLY A 28 7.04 -0.16 -1.58
C GLY A 28 6.18 1.04 -1.89
N VAL A 29 6.75 2.24 -1.71
CA VAL A 29 6.06 3.49 -2.05
C VAL A 29 7.04 4.43 -2.73
N ALA A 30 6.62 4.99 -3.87
CA ALA A 30 7.35 6.03 -4.56
C ALA A 30 6.42 7.20 -4.90
N TYR A 31 6.95 8.40 -4.99
CA TYR A 31 6.19 9.59 -5.34
C TYR A 31 6.97 10.57 -6.21
N CYS A 32 6.24 11.36 -6.98
CA CYS A 32 6.76 12.50 -7.73
C CYS A 32 5.64 13.52 -7.99
N LEU A 33 5.96 14.69 -8.52
CA LEU A 33 4.95 15.61 -9.02
C LEU A 33 4.68 15.35 -10.50
N SER A 34 3.47 15.62 -10.96
CA SER A 34 3.07 15.43 -12.35
C SER A 34 3.78 16.38 -13.33
N SER A 35 4.53 17.37 -12.84
CA SER A 35 5.40 18.24 -13.65
C SER A 35 6.82 17.70 -13.79
N ASN A 36 7.19 16.65 -13.06
CA ASN A 36 8.49 16.02 -13.20
C ASN A 36 8.60 15.34 -14.56
N THR A 37 9.76 15.48 -15.18
CA THR A 37 10.00 15.00 -16.55
C THR A 37 11.11 13.96 -16.64
N SER A 38 11.77 13.66 -15.51
CA SER A 38 12.88 12.71 -15.42
C SER A 38 12.61 11.61 -14.39
N LEU A 39 13.12 10.41 -14.65
CA LEU A 39 13.08 9.30 -13.67
C LEU A 39 13.87 9.62 -12.40
N SER A 40 14.88 10.50 -12.48
CA SER A 40 15.66 10.96 -11.32
C SER A 40 14.83 11.73 -10.30
N ASP A 41 13.64 12.19 -10.69
CA ASP A 41 12.75 12.97 -9.85
C ASP A 41 11.80 12.09 -9.02
N ILE A 42 11.79 10.78 -9.27
CA ILE A 42 10.99 9.82 -8.52
C ILE A 42 11.69 9.57 -7.18
N GLU A 43 11.00 9.89 -6.09
CA GLU A 43 11.47 9.62 -4.74
C GLU A 43 10.83 8.37 -4.19
N THR A 44 11.65 7.41 -3.78
CA THR A 44 11.20 6.22 -3.03
C THR A 44 11.23 6.52 -1.54
N ILE A 45 10.17 6.12 -0.83
CA ILE A 45 10.19 6.12 0.64
C ILE A 45 11.10 4.99 1.10
N THR A 46 12.21 5.34 1.76
CA THR A 46 13.16 4.33 2.28
C THR A 46 13.31 4.36 3.79
N THR A 47 12.64 5.29 4.46
CA THR A 47 12.67 5.44 5.92
C THR A 47 11.37 4.94 6.50
N TRP A 48 11.45 3.91 7.33
CA TRP A 48 10.29 3.23 7.91
C TRP A 48 10.41 3.18 9.44
N PRO A 49 9.30 3.20 10.18
CA PRO A 49 9.34 3.03 11.62
C PRO A 49 10.11 1.75 11.99
N GLY A 50 11.04 1.87 12.93
CA GLY A 50 11.84 0.73 13.43
C GLY A 50 12.91 0.17 12.49
N SER A 51 13.12 0.70 11.28
CA SER A 51 14.11 0.11 10.33
C SER A 51 15.57 0.28 10.78
N GLY A 52 15.87 1.31 11.60
CA GLY A 52 17.24 1.64 12.01
C GLY A 52 18.16 2.13 10.86
N GLY A 53 17.62 2.28 9.64
CA GLY A 53 18.35 2.64 8.44
C GLY A 53 17.46 2.79 7.20
N SER A 54 18.07 3.09 6.05
CA SER A 54 17.37 3.24 4.78
C SER A 54 17.18 1.90 4.09
N VAL A 55 15.95 1.46 3.86
CA VAL A 55 15.60 0.24 3.12
C VAL A 55 14.50 0.53 2.12
N GLU A 56 14.65 0.02 0.89
CA GLU A 56 13.76 0.36 -0.23
C GLU A 56 12.32 -0.15 -0.04
N LYS A 57 12.17 -1.31 0.60
CA LYS A 57 10.87 -1.93 0.85
C LYS A 57 10.63 -2.16 2.33
N VAL A 58 9.36 -2.07 2.72
CA VAL A 58 8.87 -2.27 4.08
C VAL A 58 8.22 -3.65 4.20
N PRO A 59 8.50 -4.46 5.24
CA PRO A 59 7.81 -5.73 5.45
C PRO A 59 6.28 -5.56 5.50
N THR A 60 5.54 -6.49 4.91
CA THR A 60 4.06 -6.54 4.97
C THR A 60 3.63 -7.41 6.13
N GLU A 61 3.90 -6.90 7.33
CA GLU A 61 3.76 -7.61 8.59
C GLU A 61 3.11 -6.74 9.66
N LEU A 62 2.35 -7.38 10.54
CA LEU A 62 1.68 -6.76 11.68
C LEU A 62 1.91 -7.57 12.96
N VAL A 63 2.00 -6.88 14.09
CA VAL A 63 1.92 -7.46 15.44
C VAL A 63 0.90 -6.65 16.24
N TYR A 64 -0.04 -7.35 16.87
CA TYR A 64 -1.04 -6.73 17.75
C TYR A 64 -0.63 -6.86 19.21
N ILE A 65 -0.57 -5.73 19.90
CA ILE A 65 -0.31 -5.67 21.35
C ILE A 65 -1.56 -5.08 22.02
N PRO A 66 -2.13 -5.74 23.03
CA PRO A 66 -3.32 -5.24 23.70
C PRO A 66 -3.16 -3.80 24.20
N GLY A 67 -4.13 -2.95 23.87
CA GLY A 67 -4.16 -1.53 24.28
C GLY A 67 -3.21 -0.60 23.50
N GLN A 68 -2.55 -1.09 22.45
CA GLN A 68 -1.65 -0.30 21.60
C GLN A 68 -2.13 -0.30 20.15
N GLN A 69 -1.67 0.68 19.38
CA GLN A 69 -1.76 0.60 17.91
C GLN A 69 -0.97 -0.61 17.39
N PRO A 70 -1.39 -1.21 16.27
CA PRO A 70 -0.66 -2.33 15.71
C PRO A 70 0.74 -1.87 15.31
N LYS A 71 1.76 -2.68 15.67
CA LYS A 71 3.09 -2.52 15.10
C LYS A 71 3.08 -3.08 13.69
N TRP A 72 3.82 -2.44 12.80
CA TRP A 72 3.83 -2.79 11.38
C TRP A 72 5.24 -2.70 10.81
N GLY A 73 5.48 -3.34 9.66
CA GLY A 73 6.78 -3.26 8.98
C GLY A 73 7.93 -3.73 9.88
N PRO A 74 9.08 -3.02 9.92
CA PRO A 74 10.23 -3.42 10.73
C PRO A 74 9.92 -3.49 12.23
N GLU A 75 8.99 -2.68 12.73
CA GLU A 75 8.57 -2.75 14.14
C GLU A 75 7.86 -4.07 14.47
N ALA A 76 7.20 -4.69 13.49
CA ALA A 76 6.57 -6.01 13.62
C ALA A 76 7.57 -7.16 13.41
N SER A 77 8.66 -6.95 12.67
CA SER A 77 9.69 -7.96 12.38
C SER A 77 10.76 -8.11 13.48
N GLY A 78 10.59 -7.45 14.62
CA GLY A 78 11.56 -7.48 15.73
C GLY A 78 11.71 -8.86 16.38
N SER A 79 12.90 -9.14 16.93
CA SER A 79 13.28 -10.44 17.53
C SER A 79 12.47 -10.85 18.77
N HIS A 80 11.69 -9.94 19.35
CA HIS A 80 10.81 -10.22 20.49
C HIS A 80 9.48 -10.86 20.08
N TYR A 81 9.19 -10.91 18.78
CA TYR A 81 7.98 -11.49 18.20
C TYR A 81 8.33 -12.78 17.47
N SER A 82 7.34 -13.64 17.29
CA SER A 82 7.58 -14.96 16.72
C SER A 82 6.47 -15.37 15.78
N ARG A 83 6.77 -16.34 14.92
CA ARG A 83 5.76 -17.10 14.17
C ARG A 83 5.49 -18.41 14.90
N GLY A 84 4.35 -18.52 15.56
CA GLY A 84 3.88 -19.75 16.20
C GLY A 84 4.62 -20.18 17.48
N THR A 85 5.47 -19.32 18.08
CA THR A 85 6.16 -19.68 19.34
C THR A 85 5.35 -19.20 20.55
N LYS A 86 4.94 -20.15 21.41
CA LYS A 86 4.20 -19.84 22.64
C LYS A 86 4.98 -18.88 23.54
N GLY A 87 4.31 -17.84 24.04
CA GLY A 87 4.89 -16.87 24.97
C GLY A 87 5.38 -15.57 24.32
N HIS A 88 5.36 -15.47 22.98
CA HIS A 88 5.68 -14.26 22.23
C HIS A 88 4.44 -13.78 21.45
N PRO A 89 4.26 -12.46 21.25
CA PRO A 89 3.24 -11.97 20.32
C PRO A 89 3.51 -12.51 18.91
N GLU A 90 2.43 -12.89 18.23
CA GLU A 90 2.44 -13.50 16.90
C GLU A 90 2.68 -12.45 15.81
N ILE A 91 3.57 -12.73 14.85
CA ILE A 91 3.77 -11.95 13.64
C ILE A 91 2.79 -12.41 12.56
N TYR A 92 1.91 -11.51 12.13
CA TYR A 92 0.96 -11.75 11.05
C TYR A 92 1.50 -11.17 9.74
N GLY A 93 1.92 -12.04 8.84
CA GLY A 93 2.34 -11.67 7.48
C GLY A 93 1.63 -12.51 6.43
N ARG A 94 1.77 -12.18 5.15
CA ARG A 94 1.13 -12.88 4.01
C ARG A 94 -0.40 -12.94 4.06
N PHE A 95 -1.05 -12.23 4.99
CA PHE A 95 -2.51 -12.19 5.15
C PHE A 95 -3.24 -11.72 3.89
N LYS A 96 -2.56 -10.97 3.01
CA LYS A 96 -3.07 -10.57 1.68
C LYS A 96 -3.53 -11.79 0.86
N LEU A 97 -2.77 -12.90 0.89
CA LEU A 97 -3.10 -14.12 0.15
C LEU A 97 -4.46 -14.72 0.54
N LEU A 98 -4.92 -14.46 1.76
CA LEU A 98 -6.21 -14.93 2.25
C LEU A 98 -7.41 -14.15 1.65
N LEU A 99 -7.15 -13.06 0.90
CA LEU A 99 -8.19 -12.41 0.09
C LEU A 99 -8.57 -13.24 -1.14
N ASP A 100 -7.66 -14.11 -1.61
CA ASP A 100 -7.89 -15.03 -2.72
C ASP A 100 -7.36 -16.45 -2.42
N PRO A 101 -8.15 -17.28 -1.72
CA PRO A 101 -7.74 -18.63 -1.39
C PRO A 101 -7.45 -19.52 -2.61
N SER A 102 -8.11 -19.29 -3.75
CA SER A 102 -7.86 -20.05 -5.00
C SER A 102 -6.44 -19.82 -5.53
N VAL A 103 -6.01 -18.56 -5.61
CA VAL A 103 -4.66 -18.21 -6.06
C VAL A 103 -3.59 -18.73 -5.10
N CYS A 104 -3.90 -18.81 -3.80
CA CYS A 104 -2.99 -19.40 -2.82
C CYS A 104 -2.67 -20.88 -3.13
N SER A 105 -3.64 -21.64 -3.63
CA SER A 105 -3.47 -23.05 -4.00
C SER A 105 -2.69 -23.21 -5.31
N ASP A 106 -3.03 -22.41 -6.33
CA ASP A 106 -2.47 -22.58 -7.68
C ASP A 106 -1.01 -22.10 -7.80
N VAL A 107 -0.68 -20.98 -7.15
CA VAL A 107 0.64 -20.32 -7.30
C VAL A 107 1.68 -20.91 -6.35
N TYR A 108 1.25 -21.38 -5.18
CA TYR A 108 2.16 -21.88 -4.14
C TYR A 108 2.14 -23.41 -4.00
N GLY A 109 1.42 -24.11 -4.89
CA GLY A 109 1.30 -25.57 -4.98
C GLY A 109 0.23 -26.17 -4.07
N ASP A 110 -0.07 -27.47 -4.25
CA ASP A 110 -0.93 -28.31 -3.38
C ASP A 110 -0.35 -28.39 -1.96
N LEU A 111 -0.48 -27.28 -1.26
CA LEU A 111 -0.56 -27.23 0.16
C LEU A 111 -2.03 -26.88 0.42
N ASP A 112 -2.87 -27.91 0.50
CA ASP A 112 -4.15 -27.86 1.22
C ASP A 112 -4.00 -27.20 2.62
N ASP A 113 -2.74 -27.03 3.07
CA ASP A 113 -2.31 -26.44 4.31
C ASP A 113 -1.64 -25.02 4.23
N ALA A 114 -1.49 -24.37 3.06
CA ALA A 114 -0.75 -23.09 2.98
C ALA A 114 -1.54 -21.89 3.51
N ALA A 115 -2.81 -21.75 3.13
CA ALA A 115 -3.69 -20.70 3.62
C ALA A 115 -4.11 -20.96 5.08
N SER A 116 -4.36 -22.21 5.46
CA SER A 116 -4.66 -22.62 6.85
C SER A 116 -3.48 -22.39 7.82
N ARG A 117 -2.24 -22.36 7.31
CA ARG A 117 -1.03 -22.00 8.07
C ARG A 117 -0.76 -20.51 8.15
N ILE A 118 -1.47 -19.65 7.42
CA ILE A 118 -1.33 -18.20 7.60
C ILE A 118 -2.19 -17.84 8.83
N PRO A 119 -1.57 -17.51 9.98
CA PRO A 119 -2.32 -17.24 11.18
C PRO A 119 -3.15 -15.97 10.99
N LEU A 120 -4.33 -15.95 11.58
CA LEU A 120 -5.12 -14.73 11.80
C LEU A 120 -5.37 -14.58 13.30
N PRO A 121 -5.43 -13.35 13.82
CA PRO A 121 -5.94 -13.12 15.16
C PRO A 121 -7.37 -13.66 15.27
N ALA A 122 -7.74 -14.27 16.40
CA ALA A 122 -9.02 -14.96 16.57
C ALA A 122 -10.28 -14.11 16.25
N ASN A 123 -10.17 -12.79 16.32
CA ASN A 123 -11.25 -11.82 16.10
C ASN A 123 -11.03 -10.92 14.88
N LYS A 124 -10.11 -11.28 13.97
CA LYS A 124 -9.81 -10.47 12.78
C LYS A 124 -9.81 -11.31 11.50
N THR A 125 -10.26 -10.68 10.44
CA THR A 125 -10.29 -11.21 9.07
C THR A 125 -9.07 -10.74 8.28
N ALA A 126 -8.75 -11.43 7.18
CA ALA A 126 -7.71 -10.99 6.25
C ALA A 126 -7.93 -9.55 5.74
N PHE A 127 -9.18 -9.19 5.44
CA PHE A 127 -9.54 -7.82 5.05
C PHE A 127 -9.17 -6.80 6.14
N GLN A 128 -9.43 -7.11 7.41
CA GLN A 128 -9.07 -6.22 8.52
C GLN A 128 -7.55 -6.08 8.66
N LEU A 129 -6.76 -7.14 8.45
CA LEU A 129 -5.30 -7.03 8.48
C LEU A 129 -4.78 -6.21 7.29
N CYS A 130 -5.35 -6.39 6.08
CA CYS A 130 -5.02 -5.53 4.94
C CYS A 130 -5.34 -4.07 5.23
N PHE A 131 -6.51 -3.78 5.77
CA PHE A 131 -6.90 -2.44 6.18
C PHE A 131 -5.94 -1.88 7.25
N ASP A 132 -5.70 -2.61 8.34
CA ASP A 132 -4.85 -2.14 9.45
C ASP A 132 -3.42 -1.84 8.97
N TYR A 133 -2.86 -2.66 8.07
CA TYR A 133 -1.55 -2.40 7.47
C TYR A 133 -1.56 -1.15 6.57
N LEU A 134 -2.56 -1.04 5.70
CA LEU A 134 -2.69 0.10 4.78
C LEU A 134 -2.97 1.40 5.53
N ASP A 135 -3.67 1.35 6.66
CA ASP A 135 -3.93 2.49 7.53
C ASP A 135 -2.62 3.02 8.15
N GLN A 136 -1.78 2.11 8.68
CA GLN A 136 -0.44 2.48 9.16
C GLN A 136 0.45 3.04 8.04
N LEU A 137 0.41 2.42 6.85
CA LEU A 137 1.16 2.89 5.69
C LEU A 137 0.69 4.28 5.24
N TYR A 138 -0.62 4.52 5.17
CA TYR A 138 -1.21 5.81 4.82
C TYR A 138 -0.78 6.90 5.80
N MET A 139 -0.92 6.65 7.12
CA MET A 139 -0.47 7.60 8.16
C MET A 139 1.03 7.90 8.05
N HIS A 140 1.85 6.91 7.74
CA HIS A 140 3.29 7.13 7.54
C HIS A 140 3.58 7.99 6.32
N ILE A 141 2.95 7.70 5.18
CA ILE A 141 3.09 8.50 3.95
C ILE A 141 2.67 9.94 4.23
N MET A 142 1.46 10.15 4.75
CA MET A 142 0.87 11.47 4.88
C MET A 142 1.56 12.29 5.98
N ASP A 143 1.63 11.77 7.21
CA ASP A 143 2.01 12.57 8.37
C ASP A 143 3.53 12.54 8.63
N ASN A 144 4.21 11.47 8.23
CA ASN A 144 5.63 11.27 8.56
C ASN A 144 6.57 11.53 7.39
N ILE A 145 6.08 11.47 6.16
CA ILE A 145 6.88 11.73 4.96
C ILE A 145 6.43 13.03 4.30
N LEU A 146 5.21 13.10 3.77
CA LEU A 146 4.76 14.22 2.95
C LEU A 146 4.60 15.51 3.77
N GLU A 147 3.94 15.46 4.94
CA GLU A 147 3.78 16.63 5.81
C GLU A 147 5.13 17.17 6.30
N LYS A 148 6.11 16.31 6.56
CA LYS A 148 7.44 16.75 7.04
C LYS A 148 8.34 17.27 5.93
N ARG A 149 8.24 16.71 4.72
CA ARG A 149 9.12 17.06 3.59
C ARG A 149 8.55 18.18 2.72
N MET A 150 7.23 18.20 2.53
CA MET A 150 6.56 19.03 1.54
C MET A 150 5.17 19.52 2.01
N PRO A 151 5.06 20.17 3.19
CA PRO A 151 3.76 20.55 3.77
C PRO A 151 2.93 21.47 2.85
N ASP A 152 3.57 22.46 2.22
CA ASP A 152 2.88 23.41 1.33
C ASP A 152 2.32 22.73 0.07
N ILE A 153 3.05 21.74 -0.47
CA ILE A 153 2.61 20.96 -1.62
C ILE A 153 1.44 20.07 -1.20
N LEU A 154 1.57 19.36 -0.08
CA LEU A 154 0.52 18.50 0.44
C LEU A 154 -0.78 19.28 0.70
N ALA A 155 -0.70 20.50 1.23
CA ALA A 155 -1.86 21.33 1.51
C ALA A 155 -2.62 21.80 0.25
N SER A 156 -1.92 21.99 -0.87
CA SER A 156 -2.46 22.68 -2.07
C SER A 156 -2.61 21.80 -3.31
N THR A 157 -1.94 20.63 -3.33
CA THR A 157 -1.85 19.76 -4.49
C THR A 157 -2.65 18.47 -4.25
N PRO A 158 -3.54 18.09 -5.18
CA PRO A 158 -4.23 16.80 -5.09
C PRO A 158 -3.24 15.64 -5.27
N ILE A 159 -3.44 14.57 -4.50
CA ILE A 159 -2.68 13.32 -4.65
C ILE A 159 -3.49 12.35 -5.51
N GLU A 160 -2.83 11.73 -6.48
CA GLU A 160 -3.32 10.54 -7.17
C GLU A 160 -2.54 9.32 -6.68
N PHE A 161 -3.20 8.48 -5.90
CA PHE A 161 -2.65 7.21 -5.44
C PHE A 161 -2.81 6.15 -6.54
N ILE A 162 -1.72 5.48 -6.87
CA ILE A 162 -1.69 4.44 -7.91
C ILE A 162 -1.27 3.13 -7.25
N PHE A 163 -2.21 2.20 -7.12
CA PHE A 163 -1.96 0.89 -6.52
C PHE A 163 -1.73 -0.16 -7.60
N THR A 164 -0.73 -1.01 -7.39
CA THR A 164 -0.57 -2.23 -8.19
C THR A 164 -1.35 -3.37 -7.55
N VAL A 165 -2.00 -4.19 -8.39
CA VAL A 165 -2.60 -5.47 -7.99
C VAL A 165 -2.16 -6.60 -8.92
N PRO A 166 -1.92 -7.82 -8.39
CA PRO A 166 -1.61 -8.94 -9.24
C PRO A 166 -2.76 -9.24 -10.22
N ALA A 167 -2.45 -9.35 -11.50
CA ALA A 167 -3.45 -9.62 -12.54
C ALA A 167 -4.14 -10.98 -12.36
N ILE A 168 -3.45 -11.95 -11.74
CA ILE A 168 -3.95 -13.30 -11.49
C ILE A 168 -4.99 -13.38 -10.37
N TRP A 169 -5.17 -12.30 -9.61
CA TRP A 169 -6.16 -12.26 -8.53
C TRP A 169 -7.57 -12.16 -9.08
N SER A 170 -8.52 -12.86 -8.45
CA SER A 170 -9.93 -12.72 -8.76
C SER A 170 -10.41 -11.28 -8.59
N HIS A 171 -11.43 -10.88 -9.34
CA HIS A 171 -12.05 -9.56 -9.20
C HIS A 171 -12.50 -9.27 -7.76
N LYS A 172 -12.94 -10.29 -7.02
CA LYS A 172 -13.30 -10.15 -5.61
C LYS A 172 -12.10 -9.75 -4.74
N ALA A 173 -10.95 -10.37 -4.96
CA ALA A 173 -9.74 -10.07 -4.20
C ALA A 173 -9.13 -8.71 -4.58
N GLN A 174 -9.21 -8.32 -5.85
CA GLN A 174 -8.86 -6.98 -6.31
C GLN A 174 -9.76 -5.92 -5.66
N GLU A 175 -11.08 -6.11 -5.66
CA GLU A 175 -12.02 -5.18 -5.03
C GLU A 175 -11.86 -5.15 -3.51
N ALA A 176 -11.59 -6.28 -2.86
CA ALA A 176 -11.29 -6.31 -1.43
C ALA A 176 -10.02 -5.51 -1.09
N THR A 177 -8.99 -5.59 -1.94
CA THR A 177 -7.77 -4.79 -1.82
C THR A 177 -8.09 -3.30 -1.96
N ARG A 178 -8.84 -2.93 -3.01
CA ARG A 178 -9.28 -1.56 -3.27
C ARG A 178 -10.08 -1.00 -2.10
N ALA A 179 -11.06 -1.76 -1.60
CA ALA A 179 -11.90 -1.34 -0.49
C ALA A 179 -11.11 -1.16 0.81
N ALA A 180 -10.11 -1.99 1.08
CA ALA A 180 -9.21 -1.82 2.22
C ALA A 180 -8.38 -0.53 2.10
N ALA A 181 -7.82 -0.24 0.91
CA ALA A 181 -7.07 0.98 0.66
C ALA A 181 -7.94 2.25 0.78
N VAL A 182 -9.12 2.27 0.16
CA VAL A 182 -10.06 3.41 0.30
C VAL A 182 -10.41 3.62 1.77
N LYS A 183 -10.69 2.54 2.51
CA LYS A 183 -11.02 2.64 3.93
C LYS A 183 -9.86 3.19 4.77
N ALA A 184 -8.61 2.87 4.43
CA ALA A 184 -7.40 3.36 5.10
C ALA A 184 -7.10 4.84 4.84
N GLY A 185 -7.72 5.46 3.83
CA GLY A 185 -7.52 6.88 3.55
C GLY A 185 -7.26 7.19 2.08
N PHE A 186 -6.75 6.23 1.31
CA PHE A 186 -6.29 6.41 -0.06
C PHE A 186 -7.43 6.85 -1.00
N GLY A 187 -7.40 8.10 -1.45
CA GLY A 187 -8.45 8.69 -2.31
C GLY A 187 -9.82 8.79 -1.64
N SER A 188 -9.87 8.93 -0.31
CA SER A 188 -11.09 8.91 0.50
C SER A 188 -11.46 10.27 1.11
N SER A 189 -12.54 10.31 1.90
CA SER A 189 -13.22 11.53 2.37
C SER A 189 -12.37 12.52 3.19
N GLY A 190 -11.24 12.09 3.77
CA GLY A 190 -10.36 12.98 4.53
C GLY A 190 -9.75 14.11 3.69
N ARG A 191 -9.47 13.82 2.41
CA ARG A 191 -9.02 14.79 1.41
C ARG A 191 -9.78 14.54 0.11
N PRO A 192 -10.97 15.14 -0.07
CA PRO A 192 -11.85 14.88 -1.22
C PRO A 192 -11.24 15.23 -2.59
N ILE A 193 -10.13 15.96 -2.60
CA ILE A 193 -9.37 16.28 -3.81
C ILE A 193 -8.49 15.13 -4.28
N ASP A 194 -8.13 14.21 -3.38
CA ASP A 194 -7.26 13.09 -3.69
C ASP A 194 -8.06 11.96 -4.36
N THR A 195 -7.41 11.23 -5.26
CA THR A 195 -8.00 10.13 -6.02
C THR A 195 -7.18 8.86 -5.89
N MET A 196 -7.78 7.71 -6.19
CA MET A 196 -7.07 6.43 -6.22
C MET A 196 -7.43 5.63 -7.48
N THR A 197 -6.40 5.11 -8.14
CA THR A 197 -6.50 4.24 -9.32
C THR A 197 -5.80 2.92 -9.01
N MET A 198 -6.36 1.83 -9.53
CA MET A 198 -5.75 0.50 -9.48
C MET A 198 -5.23 0.15 -10.88
N ILE A 199 -3.99 -0.34 -10.98
CA ILE A 199 -3.40 -0.87 -12.20
C ILE A 199 -2.91 -2.30 -11.95
N SER A 200 -2.84 -3.12 -13.00
CA SER A 200 -2.30 -4.47 -12.82
C SER A 200 -0.77 -4.46 -12.76
N GLU A 201 -0.17 -5.40 -12.02
CA GLU A 201 1.30 -5.55 -11.95
C GLU A 201 1.96 -5.73 -13.34
N PRO A 202 1.41 -6.52 -14.30
CA PRO A 202 1.97 -6.59 -15.64
C PRO A 202 1.95 -5.26 -16.39
N GLU A 203 0.86 -4.48 -16.26
CA GLU A 203 0.79 -3.13 -16.84
C GLU A 203 1.80 -2.18 -16.20
N ALA A 204 1.98 -2.27 -14.87
CA ALA A 204 2.97 -1.48 -14.14
C ALA A 204 4.41 -1.85 -14.55
N ALA A 205 4.71 -3.15 -14.69
CA ALA A 205 6.03 -3.63 -15.12
C ALA A 205 6.34 -3.25 -16.57
N ALA A 206 5.33 -3.18 -17.46
CA ALA A 206 5.50 -2.74 -18.84
C ALA A 206 5.78 -1.23 -18.98
N ALA A 207 5.54 -0.45 -17.92
CA ALA A 207 5.77 0.99 -17.88
C ALA A 207 7.14 1.39 -17.29
N GLN A 208 7.98 0.42 -16.90
CA GLN A 208 9.34 0.63 -16.36
C GLN A 208 10.40 0.84 -17.43
#